data_AF-A0A2T6KVG6-F1
#
_entry.id   AF-A0A2T6KVG6-F1
#
_cell.length_a   1.000
_cell.length_b   1.000
_cell.length_c   1.000
_cell.angle_alpha   90.00
_cell.angle_beta   90.00
_cell.angle_gamma   90.00
#
_symmetry.space_group_name_H-M   'P 1'
#
loop_
_entity.id
_entity.type
_entity.pdbx_description
1 polymer ?
#
loop_
_entity_poly.entity_id
_entity_poly.type
_entity_poly.pdbx_seq_one_letter_code
_entity_poly.pdbx_strand_id
1 'polypeptide(L)'
;MPGGRLTRQERQQIALGLADNLAYAEIARRLDRPTSTVTREVMRNGGPTGYRADLAHRATERRVRRSRPAVPRGSQAPPQAHGRDAEAVAAYEETLTTVLMASGLSKMPAGVLTCLFTTDAGSLTAAELVQRLQVSPASVSKAITFLEGQGLVRRERAEGRRERYFADNDVWYQSTIASARANDQLAETARQGVAILGPQSPAAARLENIARFLDFISESIIRAAEQAREVLHTRPGTTSNDTAQPGPSSR
;
A
#
# COMPACT_ATOMS: atom_id res chain seq x y z
N MET A 1 15.60 -35.88 16.16
CA MET A 1 15.85 -34.47 15.78
C MET A 1 14.71 -33.99 14.90
N PRO A 2 13.76 -33.15 15.36
CA PRO A 2 12.71 -32.68 14.47
C PRO A 2 13.31 -31.64 13.52
N GLY A 3 13.84 -32.11 12.39
CA GLY A 3 14.44 -31.32 11.30
C GLY A 3 13.41 -30.82 10.27
N GLY A 4 12.13 -30.76 10.64
CA GLY A 4 11.05 -30.29 9.77
C GLY A 4 11.01 -28.76 9.68
N ARG A 5 10.44 -28.25 8.57
CA ARG A 5 10.14 -26.82 8.40
C ARG A 5 9.31 -26.30 9.57
N LEU A 6 9.55 -25.05 9.97
CA LEU A 6 8.69 -24.38 10.93
C LEU A 6 7.26 -24.35 10.38
N THR A 7 6.29 -24.54 11.26
CA THR A 7 4.85 -24.43 11.01
C THR A 7 4.41 -22.96 11.06
N ARG A 8 3.13 -22.69 10.77
CA ARG A 8 2.57 -21.35 10.95
C ARG A 8 2.53 -20.94 12.42
N GLN A 9 2.16 -21.87 13.30
CA GLN A 9 2.06 -21.65 14.74
C GLN A 9 3.42 -21.36 15.37
N GLU A 10 4.45 -22.13 15.03
CA GLU A 10 5.82 -21.87 15.53
C GLU A 10 6.31 -20.48 15.09
N ARG A 11 6.00 -20.03 13.87
CA ARG A 11 6.35 -18.67 13.41
C ARG A 11 5.62 -17.58 14.18
N GLN A 12 4.35 -17.80 14.56
CA GLN A 12 3.61 -16.86 15.41
C GLN A 12 4.26 -16.75 16.79
N GLN A 13 4.68 -17.87 17.38
CA GLN A 13 5.40 -17.89 18.65
C GLN A 13 6.79 -17.21 18.56
N ILE A 14 7.49 -17.30 17.42
CA ILE A 14 8.70 -16.50 17.18
C ILE A 14 8.36 -15.01 17.19
N ALA A 15 7.31 -14.58 16.49
CA ALA A 15 6.91 -13.17 16.43
C ALA A 15 6.52 -12.63 17.81
N LEU A 16 5.79 -13.40 18.62
CA LEU A 16 5.44 -13.03 20.00
C LEU A 16 6.70 -12.91 20.87
N GLY A 17 7.61 -13.89 20.79
CA GLY A 17 8.85 -13.84 21.57
C GLY A 17 9.74 -12.64 21.21
N LEU A 18 9.75 -12.20 19.95
CA LEU A 18 10.45 -10.98 19.53
C LEU A 18 9.77 -9.71 20.06
N ALA A 19 8.43 -9.65 20.05
CA ALA A 19 7.68 -8.54 20.61
C ALA A 19 7.92 -8.39 22.13
N ASP A 20 8.09 -9.52 22.82
CA ASP A 20 8.45 -9.58 24.25
C ASP A 20 9.96 -9.37 24.51
N ASN A 21 10.75 -9.02 23.49
CA ASN A 21 12.22 -8.84 23.56
C ASN A 21 12.99 -10.07 24.10
N LEU A 22 12.47 -11.28 23.89
CA LEU A 22 13.16 -12.50 24.30
C LEU A 22 14.38 -12.78 23.39
N ALA A 23 15.45 -13.30 23.99
CA ALA A 23 16.60 -13.77 23.25
C ALA A 23 16.24 -14.97 22.35
N TYR A 24 16.89 -15.10 21.18
CA TYR A 24 16.58 -16.18 20.22
C TYR A 24 16.75 -17.58 20.82
N ALA A 25 17.66 -17.75 21.78
CA ALA A 25 17.86 -19.02 22.48
C ALA A 25 16.64 -19.40 23.36
N GLU A 26 16.00 -18.42 24.01
CA GLU A 26 14.78 -18.61 24.79
C GLU A 26 13.62 -19.04 23.88
N ILE A 27 13.42 -18.31 22.78
CA ILE A 27 12.37 -18.58 21.79
C ILE A 27 12.55 -20.00 21.24
N ALA A 28 13.78 -20.36 20.86
CA ALA A 28 14.10 -21.67 20.33
C ALA A 28 13.82 -22.81 21.33
N ARG A 29 14.15 -22.61 22.62
CA ARG A 29 13.87 -23.60 23.67
C ARG A 29 12.37 -23.79 23.90
N ARG A 30 11.56 -22.71 23.84
CA ARG A 30 10.09 -22.80 23.95
C ARG A 30 9.44 -23.57 22.78
N LEU A 31 10.08 -23.54 21.61
CA LEU A 31 9.63 -24.23 20.41
C LEU A 31 10.16 -25.67 20.28
N ASP A 32 11.03 -26.09 21.20
CA ASP A 32 11.83 -27.32 21.08
C ASP A 32 12.59 -27.39 19.73
N ARG A 33 13.19 -26.25 19.33
CA ARG A 33 13.96 -26.11 18.09
C ARG A 33 15.37 -25.60 18.34
N PRO A 34 16.34 -25.88 17.45
CA PRO A 34 17.67 -25.27 17.54
C PRO A 34 17.62 -23.75 17.38
N THR A 35 18.44 -23.02 18.15
CA THR A 35 18.56 -21.55 18.06
C THR A 35 18.93 -21.04 16.67
N SER A 36 19.72 -21.83 15.93
CA SER A 36 20.09 -21.53 14.54
C SER A 36 18.90 -21.55 13.58
N THR A 37 17.81 -22.26 13.90
CA THR A 37 16.57 -22.28 13.11
C THR A 37 15.83 -20.96 13.27
N VAL A 38 15.65 -20.50 14.51
CA VAL A 38 14.98 -19.23 14.81
C VAL A 38 15.78 -18.06 14.24
N THR A 39 17.11 -18.05 14.44
CA THR A 39 17.97 -16.97 13.93
C THR A 39 17.91 -16.86 12.41
N ARG A 40 18.03 -18.00 11.68
CA ARG A 40 17.95 -18.00 10.21
C ARG A 40 16.56 -17.62 9.71
N GLU A 41 15.50 -18.08 10.38
CA GLU A 41 14.13 -17.71 10.05
C GLU A 41 13.91 -16.20 10.21
N VAL A 42 14.32 -15.61 11.32
CA VAL A 42 14.16 -14.18 11.60
C VAL A 42 14.97 -13.34 10.62
N MET A 43 16.25 -13.66 10.43
CA MET A 43 17.12 -12.90 9.50
C MET A 43 16.67 -12.99 8.05
N ARG A 44 16.11 -14.13 7.63
CA ARG A 44 15.63 -14.33 6.26
C ARG A 44 14.30 -13.62 5.97
N ASN A 45 13.54 -13.23 7.00
CA ASN A 45 12.19 -12.67 6.85
C ASN A 45 12.05 -11.29 7.52
N GLY A 46 13.08 -10.43 7.39
CA GLY A 46 12.99 -9.02 7.78
C GLY A 46 13.70 -8.65 9.08
N GLY A 47 14.42 -9.58 9.72
CA GLY A 47 15.20 -9.30 10.93
C GLY A 47 14.33 -9.07 12.18
N PRO A 48 14.94 -8.87 13.36
CA PRO A 48 14.22 -8.82 14.64
C PRO A 48 13.13 -7.73 14.71
N THR A 49 13.36 -6.56 14.12
CA THR A 49 12.42 -5.43 14.14
C THR A 49 11.34 -5.52 13.07
N GLY A 50 11.59 -6.25 11.97
CA GLY A 50 10.69 -6.38 10.83
C GLY A 50 10.01 -7.75 10.71
N TYR A 51 10.29 -8.69 11.62
CA TYR A 51 9.80 -10.06 11.51
C TYR A 51 8.27 -10.14 11.62
N ARG A 52 7.63 -10.73 10.60
CA ARG A 52 6.18 -11.00 10.59
C ARG A 52 5.89 -12.45 10.23
N ALA A 53 5.24 -13.16 11.14
CA ALA A 53 4.97 -14.60 11.03
C ALA A 53 4.21 -14.99 9.74
N ASP A 54 3.17 -14.25 9.37
CA ASP A 54 2.36 -14.55 8.19
C ASP A 54 3.14 -14.30 6.88
N LEU A 55 4.01 -13.28 6.84
CA LEU A 55 4.88 -13.02 5.69
C LEU A 55 5.91 -14.14 5.52
N ALA A 56 6.55 -14.53 6.62
CA ALA A 56 7.54 -15.60 6.64
C ALA A 56 6.95 -16.97 6.22
N HIS A 57 5.70 -17.25 6.62
CA HIS A 57 4.98 -18.44 6.22
C HIS A 57 4.69 -18.47 4.71
N ARG A 58 4.10 -17.39 4.16
CA ARG A 58 3.80 -17.30 2.71
C ARG A 58 5.06 -17.33 1.85
N ALA A 59 6.14 -16.67 2.28
CA ALA A 59 7.43 -16.72 1.60
C ALA A 59 7.98 -18.16 1.49
N THR A 60 7.80 -18.95 2.57
CA THR A 60 8.19 -20.37 2.57
C THR A 60 7.30 -21.18 1.61
N GLU A 61 5.98 -21.03 1.66
CA GLU A 61 5.06 -21.74 0.76
C GLU A 61 5.34 -21.46 -0.73
N ARG A 62 5.70 -20.22 -1.07
CA ARG A 62 6.03 -19.86 -2.46
C ARG A 62 7.31 -20.48 -2.95
N ARG A 63 8.36 -20.58 -2.11
CA ARG A 63 9.58 -21.29 -2.48
C ARG A 63 9.30 -22.77 -2.76
N VAL A 64 8.42 -23.38 -1.98
CA VAL A 64 7.97 -24.77 -2.22
C VAL A 64 7.22 -24.89 -3.54
N ARG A 65 6.33 -23.93 -3.84
CA ARG A 65 5.58 -23.90 -5.11
C ARG A 65 6.49 -23.65 -6.33
N ARG A 66 7.49 -22.76 -6.23
CA ARG A 66 8.45 -22.43 -7.30
C ARG A 66 9.47 -23.55 -7.55
N SER A 67 9.75 -24.38 -6.55
CA SER A 67 10.64 -25.54 -6.67
C SER A 67 9.98 -26.74 -7.38
N ARG A 68 8.69 -26.64 -7.73
CA ARG A 68 8.00 -27.61 -8.60
C ARG A 68 8.17 -27.12 -10.04
N PRO A 69 8.88 -27.84 -10.93
CA PRO A 69 9.26 -27.28 -12.23
C PRO A 69 8.02 -27.03 -13.08
N ALA A 70 7.75 -25.77 -13.39
CA ALA A 70 6.85 -25.38 -14.46
C ALA A 70 7.70 -25.04 -15.70
N VAL A 71 7.35 -25.65 -16.82
CA VAL A 71 7.98 -25.49 -18.14
C VAL A 71 8.13 -24.00 -18.49
N PRO A 72 9.31 -23.53 -18.93
CA PRO A 72 9.53 -22.11 -19.19
C PRO A 72 8.80 -21.71 -20.49
N ARG A 73 7.71 -20.95 -20.36
CA ARG A 73 7.17 -20.17 -21.48
C ARG A 73 7.89 -18.83 -21.50
N GLY A 74 8.69 -18.62 -22.55
CA GLY A 74 9.31 -17.35 -22.85
C GLY A 74 8.25 -16.26 -22.98
N SER A 75 8.29 -15.31 -22.07
CA SER A 75 7.79 -13.96 -22.28
C SER A 75 8.82 -13.08 -21.60
N GLN A 76 9.79 -12.63 -22.39
CA GLN A 76 10.64 -11.52 -21.98
C GLN A 76 9.68 -10.38 -21.65
N ALA A 77 9.55 -10.06 -20.36
CA ALA A 77 8.96 -8.80 -19.96
C ALA A 77 9.68 -7.70 -20.76
N PRO A 78 8.96 -6.71 -21.32
CA PRO A 78 9.62 -5.60 -21.99
C PRO A 78 10.70 -5.02 -21.06
N PRO A 79 11.87 -4.61 -21.60
CA PRO A 79 12.94 -4.07 -20.79
C PRO A 79 12.37 -2.95 -19.92
N GLN A 80 12.47 -3.12 -18.60
CA GLN A 80 11.93 -2.13 -17.67
C GLN A 80 12.62 -0.80 -17.92
N ALA A 81 11.83 0.26 -18.04
CA ALA A 81 12.37 1.58 -18.21
C ALA A 81 13.33 1.89 -17.04
N HIS A 82 14.42 2.60 -17.35
CA HIS A 82 15.44 2.99 -16.37
C HIS A 82 16.30 1.83 -15.82
N GLY A 83 16.36 0.67 -16.49
CA GLY A 83 17.29 -0.41 -16.14
C GLY A 83 16.99 -1.14 -14.83
N ARG A 84 15.72 -1.11 -14.39
CA ARG A 84 15.29 -1.74 -13.14
C ARG A 84 15.28 -3.27 -13.26
N ASP A 85 15.62 -3.93 -12.16
CA ASP A 85 15.45 -5.37 -12.02
C ASP A 85 13.96 -5.71 -11.90
N ALA A 86 13.48 -6.50 -12.85
CA ALA A 86 12.08 -6.89 -12.91
C ALA A 86 11.62 -7.74 -11.72
N GLU A 87 12.50 -8.55 -11.14
CA GLU A 87 12.16 -9.35 -9.96
C GLU A 87 12.04 -8.45 -8.72
N ALA A 88 12.93 -7.47 -8.58
CA ALA A 88 12.87 -6.49 -7.51
C ALA A 88 11.61 -5.62 -7.57
N VAL A 89 11.22 -5.15 -8.77
CA VAL A 89 9.99 -4.36 -8.94
C VAL A 89 8.74 -5.19 -8.59
N ALA A 90 8.66 -6.43 -9.05
CA ALA A 90 7.52 -7.30 -8.73
C ALA A 90 7.42 -7.58 -7.22
N ALA A 91 8.55 -7.78 -6.52
CA ALA A 91 8.58 -7.95 -5.07
C ALA A 91 8.13 -6.68 -4.33
N TYR A 92 8.52 -5.51 -4.83
CA TYR A 92 8.08 -4.23 -4.28
C TYR A 92 6.57 -4.01 -4.49
N GLU A 93 6.05 -4.25 -5.70
CA GLU A 93 4.61 -4.13 -6.01
C GLU A 93 3.75 -5.00 -5.09
N GLU A 94 4.23 -6.21 -4.78
CA GLU A 94 3.54 -7.09 -3.85
C GLU A 94 3.54 -6.56 -2.41
N THR A 95 4.68 -6.01 -1.98
CA THR A 95 4.83 -5.39 -0.66
C THR A 95 3.90 -4.18 -0.54
N LEU A 96 3.90 -3.30 -1.55
CA LEU A 96 3.03 -2.13 -1.62
C LEU A 96 1.55 -2.52 -1.59
N THR A 97 1.16 -3.52 -2.39
CA THR A 97 -0.21 -4.06 -2.39
C THR A 97 -0.62 -4.55 -0.99
N THR A 98 0.30 -5.21 -0.27
CA THR A 98 0.05 -5.70 1.08
C THR A 98 -0.14 -4.57 2.08
N VAL A 99 0.64 -3.48 1.96
CA VAL A 99 0.49 -2.28 2.79
C VAL A 99 -0.85 -1.60 2.53
N LEU A 100 -1.23 -1.44 1.26
CA LEU A 100 -2.53 -0.88 0.87
C LEU A 100 -3.71 -1.73 1.37
N MET A 101 -3.56 -3.06 1.42
CA MET A 101 -4.59 -3.91 2.03
C MET A 101 -4.73 -3.68 3.54
N ALA A 102 -3.64 -3.36 4.23
CA ALA A 102 -3.66 -3.07 5.66
C ALA A 102 -4.39 -1.76 6.00
N SER A 103 -4.57 -0.85 5.03
CA SER A 103 -5.37 0.37 5.20
C SER A 103 -6.88 0.16 5.00
N GLY A 104 -7.34 -1.08 4.83
CA GLY A 104 -8.75 -1.43 4.69
C GLY A 104 -9.20 -1.70 3.24
N LEU A 105 -8.31 -1.58 2.26
CA LEU A 105 -8.62 -1.95 0.87
C LEU A 105 -8.65 -3.47 0.71
N SER A 106 -9.60 -3.96 -0.10
CA SER A 106 -9.52 -5.35 -0.56
C SER A 106 -8.40 -5.52 -1.59
N LYS A 107 -7.98 -6.77 -1.84
CA LYS A 107 -6.83 -7.08 -2.70
C LYS A 107 -6.90 -6.45 -4.09
N MET A 108 -8.08 -6.38 -4.70
CA MET A 108 -8.24 -5.89 -6.07
C MET A 108 -8.05 -4.37 -6.19
N PRO A 109 -8.75 -3.51 -5.43
CA PRO A 109 -8.45 -2.08 -5.35
C PRO A 109 -6.99 -1.77 -4.99
N ALA A 110 -6.41 -2.50 -4.03
CA ALA A 110 -5.01 -2.35 -3.66
C ALA A 110 -4.07 -2.65 -4.84
N GLY A 111 -4.32 -3.73 -5.59
CA GLY A 111 -3.54 -4.08 -6.78
C GLY A 111 -3.67 -3.03 -7.90
N VAL A 112 -4.85 -2.45 -8.10
CA VAL A 112 -5.06 -1.37 -9.07
C VAL A 112 -4.24 -0.14 -8.70
N LEU A 113 -4.28 0.31 -7.44
CA LEU A 113 -3.49 1.43 -6.96
C LEU A 113 -1.98 1.17 -7.09
N THR A 114 -1.52 -0.03 -6.73
CA THR A 114 -0.12 -0.42 -6.95
C THR A 114 0.28 -0.23 -8.41
N CYS A 115 -0.50 -0.75 -9.37
CA CYS A 115 -0.19 -0.59 -10.78
C CYS A 115 -0.18 0.87 -11.24
N LEU A 116 -1.07 1.72 -10.70
CA LEU A 116 -1.12 3.14 -11.03
C LEU A 116 0.05 3.92 -10.40
N PHE A 117 0.49 3.56 -9.20
CA PHE A 117 1.63 4.19 -8.53
C PHE A 117 2.99 3.79 -9.11
N THR A 118 3.11 2.58 -9.69
CA THR A 118 4.37 2.08 -10.24
C THR A 118 4.52 2.27 -11.75
N THR A 119 3.50 2.79 -12.44
CA THR A 119 3.56 2.99 -13.89
C THR A 119 4.27 4.29 -14.27
N ASP A 120 5.31 4.19 -15.10
CA ASP A 120 6.02 5.37 -15.63
C ASP A 120 5.17 6.19 -16.60
N ALA A 121 4.10 5.60 -17.15
CA ALA A 121 3.16 6.30 -18.04
C ALA A 121 2.24 7.30 -17.30
N GLY A 122 2.27 7.33 -15.96
CA GLY A 122 1.41 8.16 -15.11
C GLY A 122 -0.08 7.80 -15.11
N SER A 123 -0.53 6.96 -16.04
CA SER A 123 -1.90 6.46 -16.12
C SER A 123 -1.99 5.11 -16.82
N LEU A 124 -3.08 4.39 -16.59
CA LEU A 124 -3.38 3.11 -17.23
C LEU A 124 -4.81 3.05 -17.73
N THR A 125 -5.03 2.28 -18.79
CA THR A 125 -6.36 1.89 -19.30
C THR A 125 -6.87 0.63 -18.59
N ALA A 126 -8.18 0.37 -18.71
CA ALA A 126 -8.77 -0.86 -18.18
C ALA A 126 -8.10 -2.13 -18.75
N ALA A 127 -7.74 -2.12 -20.04
CA ALA A 127 -7.11 -3.25 -20.71
C ALA A 127 -5.69 -3.52 -20.16
N GLU A 128 -4.92 -2.47 -19.91
CA GLU A 128 -3.58 -2.60 -19.32
C GLU A 128 -3.65 -3.09 -17.88
N LEU A 129 -4.63 -2.63 -17.09
CA LEU A 129 -4.88 -3.13 -15.74
C LEU A 129 -5.26 -4.62 -15.74
N VAL A 130 -6.15 -5.04 -16.65
CA VAL A 130 -6.50 -6.46 -16.85
C VAL A 130 -5.26 -7.29 -17.17
N GLN A 131 -4.42 -6.81 -18.08
CA GLN A 131 -3.20 -7.51 -18.48
C GLN A 131 -2.17 -7.59 -17.35
N ARG A 132 -1.95 -6.49 -16.61
CA ARG A 132 -0.95 -6.47 -15.51
C ARG A 132 -1.39 -7.31 -14.32
N LEU A 133 -2.67 -7.22 -13.95
CA LEU A 133 -3.21 -7.92 -12.77
C LEU A 133 -3.64 -9.36 -13.08
N GLN A 134 -3.75 -9.73 -14.36
CA GLN A 134 -4.20 -11.06 -14.81
C GLN A 134 -5.59 -11.42 -14.24
N VAL A 135 -6.53 -10.49 -14.35
CA VAL A 135 -7.90 -10.60 -13.83
C VAL A 135 -8.95 -10.28 -14.89
N SER A 136 -10.22 -10.53 -14.60
CA SER A 136 -11.30 -10.21 -15.54
C SER A 136 -11.54 -8.69 -15.66
N PRO A 137 -12.00 -8.20 -16.83
CA PRO A 137 -12.39 -6.80 -17.01
C PRO A 137 -13.43 -6.33 -15.99
N ALA A 138 -14.40 -7.17 -15.66
CA ALA A 138 -15.42 -6.85 -14.66
C ALA A 138 -14.83 -6.60 -13.25
N SER A 139 -13.77 -7.33 -12.88
CA SER A 139 -13.09 -7.13 -11.59
C SER A 139 -12.39 -5.77 -11.56
N VAL A 140 -11.74 -5.38 -12.67
CA VAL A 140 -11.12 -4.07 -12.80
C VAL A 140 -12.17 -2.97 -12.76
N SER A 141 -13.27 -3.08 -13.52
CA SER A 141 -14.35 -2.10 -13.52
C SER A 141 -14.92 -1.88 -12.11
N LYS A 142 -15.20 -2.96 -11.37
CA LYS A 142 -15.72 -2.85 -9.99
C LYS A 142 -14.70 -2.19 -9.04
N ALA A 143 -13.42 -2.52 -9.17
CA ALA A 143 -12.37 -1.92 -8.35
C ALA A 143 -12.20 -0.42 -8.66
N ILE A 144 -12.23 -0.05 -9.94
CA ILE A 144 -12.17 1.36 -10.38
C ILE A 144 -13.36 2.14 -9.84
N THR A 145 -14.60 1.64 -10.01
CA THR A 145 -15.78 2.34 -9.49
C THR A 145 -15.71 2.55 -7.98
N PHE A 146 -15.21 1.55 -7.24
CA PHE A 146 -14.98 1.69 -5.80
C PHE A 146 -13.92 2.76 -5.49
N LEU A 147 -12.78 2.75 -6.17
CA LEU A 147 -11.70 3.71 -5.96
C LEU A 147 -12.08 5.14 -6.38
N GLU A 148 -12.83 5.31 -7.46
CA GLU A 148 -13.43 6.59 -7.86
C GLU A 148 -14.35 7.13 -6.77
N GLY A 149 -15.22 6.27 -6.20
CA GLY A 149 -16.12 6.64 -5.10
C GLY A 149 -15.40 7.02 -3.80
N GLN A 150 -14.16 6.54 -3.59
CA GLN A 150 -13.30 6.93 -2.48
C GLN A 150 -12.37 8.13 -2.81
N GLY A 151 -12.48 8.66 -4.03
CA GLY A 151 -11.62 9.75 -4.51
C GLY A 151 -10.14 9.35 -4.67
N LEU A 152 -9.83 8.05 -4.77
CA LEU A 152 -8.46 7.51 -4.87
C LEU A 152 -8.01 7.26 -6.31
N VAL A 153 -8.93 7.33 -7.27
CA VAL A 153 -8.65 7.24 -8.70
C VAL A 153 -9.51 8.26 -9.43
N ARG A 154 -8.93 8.89 -10.44
CA ARG A 154 -9.63 9.77 -11.37
C ARG A 154 -9.63 9.18 -12.76
N ARG A 155 -10.76 9.28 -13.45
CA ARG A 155 -10.92 8.85 -14.83
C ARG A 155 -10.96 10.06 -15.76
N GLU A 156 -10.17 10.00 -16.82
CA GLU A 156 -10.25 10.92 -17.95
C GLU A 156 -10.49 10.18 -19.25
N ARG A 157 -11.14 10.88 -20.19
CA ARG A 157 -11.20 10.45 -21.58
C ARG A 157 -10.00 11.04 -22.30
N ALA A 158 -9.04 10.19 -22.66
CA ALA A 158 -7.93 10.58 -23.52
C ALA A 158 -8.43 10.86 -24.95
N GLU A 159 -7.61 11.49 -25.80
CA GLU A 159 -7.89 11.70 -27.23
C GLU A 159 -8.23 10.35 -27.91
N GLY A 160 -9.52 10.02 -27.99
CA GLY A 160 -10.05 8.73 -28.44
C GLY A 160 -11.24 8.20 -27.61
N ARG A 161 -11.57 6.91 -27.79
CA ARG A 161 -12.67 6.21 -27.06
C ARG A 161 -12.23 5.51 -25.77
N ARG A 162 -10.96 5.59 -25.38
CA ARG A 162 -10.40 4.79 -24.27
C ARG A 162 -10.23 5.64 -23.02
N GLU A 163 -10.86 5.18 -21.94
CA GLU A 163 -10.72 5.78 -20.61
C GLU A 163 -9.33 5.50 -20.03
N ARG A 164 -8.72 6.52 -19.42
CA ARG A 164 -7.47 6.44 -18.67
C ARG A 164 -7.71 6.75 -17.20
N TYR A 165 -7.05 5.99 -16.35
CA TYR A 165 -7.13 6.09 -14.90
C TYR A 165 -5.83 6.66 -14.33
N PHE A 166 -5.98 7.57 -13.38
CA PHE A 166 -4.91 8.31 -12.73
C PHE A 166 -5.02 8.17 -11.22
N ALA A 167 -3.87 8.06 -10.55
CA ALA A 167 -3.76 8.15 -9.10
C ALA A 167 -2.59 9.10 -8.78
N ASP A 168 -2.82 10.39 -9.02
CA ASP A 168 -1.82 11.45 -8.89
C ASP A 168 -1.88 12.14 -7.50
N ASN A 169 -1.00 13.11 -7.25
CA ASN A 169 -0.95 13.86 -5.99
C ASN A 169 -2.24 14.67 -5.75
N ASP A 170 -2.89 15.15 -6.81
CA ASP A 170 -4.14 15.90 -6.72
C ASP A 170 -5.28 14.98 -6.23
N VAL A 171 -5.29 13.72 -6.66
CA VAL A 171 -6.22 12.69 -6.17
C VAL A 171 -6.05 12.44 -4.67
N TRP A 172 -4.82 12.39 -4.14
CA TRP A 172 -4.59 12.27 -2.69
C TRP A 172 -5.10 13.49 -1.90
N TYR A 173 -4.86 14.69 -2.41
CA TYR A 173 -5.41 15.92 -1.82
C TYR A 173 -6.94 15.89 -1.82
N GLN A 174 -7.57 15.59 -2.96
CA GLN A 174 -9.03 15.53 -3.07
C GLN A 174 -9.64 14.45 -2.18
N SER A 175 -9.03 13.27 -2.07
CA SER A 175 -9.48 12.19 -1.16
C SER A 175 -9.38 12.61 0.31
N THR A 176 -8.30 13.31 0.68
CA THR A 176 -8.10 13.84 2.03
C THR A 176 -9.18 14.86 2.40
N ILE A 177 -9.48 15.80 1.50
CA ILE A 177 -10.57 16.77 1.67
C ILE A 177 -11.95 16.08 1.72
N ALA A 178 -12.19 15.09 0.86
CA ALA A 178 -13.45 14.34 0.87
C ALA A 178 -13.66 13.55 2.17
N SER A 179 -12.59 12.96 2.73
CA SER A 179 -12.62 12.24 4.00
C SER A 179 -12.94 13.17 5.18
N ALA A 180 -12.35 14.37 5.20
CA ALA A 180 -12.66 15.39 6.22
C ALA A 180 -14.14 15.80 6.15
N ARG A 181 -14.69 16.05 4.96
CA ARG A 181 -16.13 16.36 4.79
C ARG A 181 -17.05 15.22 5.26
N ALA A 182 -16.66 13.97 5.01
CA ALA A 182 -17.42 12.82 5.49
C ALA A 182 -17.42 12.72 7.03
N ASN A 183 -16.29 13.04 7.67
CA ASN A 183 -16.19 13.12 9.12
C ASN A 183 -17.07 14.25 9.69
N ASP A 184 -17.12 15.41 9.03
CA ASP A 184 -17.99 16.53 9.44
C ASP A 184 -19.47 16.13 9.40
N GLN A 185 -19.88 15.44 8.34
CA GLN A 185 -21.25 14.93 8.19
C GLN A 185 -21.59 13.91 9.29
N LEU A 186 -20.63 13.05 9.66
CA LEU A 186 -20.80 12.10 10.75
C LEU A 186 -20.89 12.80 12.11
N ALA A 187 -20.06 13.81 12.36
CA ALA A 187 -20.11 14.62 13.58
C ALA A 187 -21.46 15.31 13.73
N GLU A 188 -21.99 15.88 12.65
CA GLU A 188 -23.30 16.52 12.64
C GLU A 188 -24.43 15.52 12.93
N THR A 189 -24.37 14.34 12.32
CA THR A 189 -25.35 13.28 12.54
C THR A 189 -25.28 12.75 13.99
N ALA A 190 -24.08 12.66 14.57
CA ALA A 190 -23.89 12.29 15.97
C ALA A 190 -24.54 13.32 16.92
N ARG A 191 -24.41 14.62 16.64
CA ARG A 191 -25.08 15.70 17.39
C ARG A 191 -26.60 15.62 17.31
N GLN A 192 -27.16 15.28 16.15
CA GLN A 192 -28.61 15.02 16.03
C GLN A 192 -29.04 13.85 16.94
N GLY A 193 -28.22 12.80 17.01
CA GLY A 193 -28.44 11.66 17.90
C GLY A 193 -28.44 12.02 19.39
N VAL A 194 -27.65 12.99 19.83
CA VAL A 194 -27.63 13.50 21.22
C VAL A 194 -29.01 14.04 21.62
N ALA A 195 -29.63 14.85 20.76
CA ALA A 195 -30.94 15.42 21.01
C ALA A 195 -32.03 14.35 21.10
N ILE A 196 -31.97 13.33 20.23
CA ILE A 196 -32.95 12.23 20.16
C ILE A 196 -32.84 11.29 21.36
N LEU A 197 -31.62 10.94 21.76
CA LEU A 197 -31.35 9.94 22.81
C LEU A 197 -31.45 10.51 24.23
N GLY A 198 -31.69 11.82 24.37
CA GLY A 198 -31.67 12.51 25.64
C GLY A 198 -30.23 12.91 26.02
N PRO A 199 -29.95 14.20 26.24
CA PRO A 199 -28.59 14.71 26.49
C PRO A 199 -27.88 14.10 27.71
N GLN A 200 -28.64 13.62 28.69
CA GLN A 200 -28.11 13.02 29.92
C GLN A 200 -27.84 11.52 29.79
N SER A 201 -28.12 10.90 28.64
CA SER A 201 -27.89 9.48 28.44
C SER A 201 -26.40 9.17 28.25
N PRO A 202 -25.90 8.00 28.70
CA PRO A 202 -24.55 7.57 28.38
C PRO A 202 -24.28 7.43 26.87
N ALA A 203 -25.32 7.23 26.07
CA ALA A 203 -25.21 7.16 24.61
C ALA A 203 -24.97 8.54 23.99
N ALA A 204 -25.71 9.56 24.46
CA ALA A 204 -25.47 10.96 24.09
C ALA A 204 -24.04 11.38 24.42
N ALA A 205 -23.55 11.08 25.62
CA ALA A 205 -22.17 11.40 26.01
C ALA A 205 -21.11 10.77 25.07
N ARG A 206 -21.33 9.54 24.58
CA ARG A 206 -20.44 8.92 23.58
C ARG A 206 -20.51 9.62 22.23
N LEU A 207 -21.70 9.93 21.74
CA LEU A 207 -21.88 10.63 20.45
C LEU A 207 -21.29 12.04 20.49
N GLU A 208 -21.45 12.76 21.60
CA GLU A 208 -20.83 14.06 21.84
C GLU A 208 -19.30 13.99 21.77
N ASN A 209 -18.71 12.97 22.41
CA ASN A 209 -17.26 12.77 22.38
C ASN A 209 -16.76 12.41 20.97
N ILE A 210 -17.50 11.59 20.23
CA ILE A 210 -17.18 11.25 18.84
C ILE A 210 -17.23 12.51 17.96
N ALA A 211 -18.31 13.30 18.06
CA ALA A 211 -18.46 14.53 17.29
C ALA A 211 -17.29 15.49 17.56
N ARG A 212 -16.97 15.74 18.83
CA ARG A 212 -15.86 16.62 19.23
C ARG A 212 -14.51 16.16 18.67
N PHE A 213 -14.25 14.85 18.68
CA PHE A 213 -13.02 14.30 18.13
C PHE A 213 -12.96 14.45 16.61
N LEU A 214 -14.07 14.14 15.92
CA LEU A 214 -14.14 14.25 14.46
C LEU A 214 -13.98 15.71 14.00
N ASP A 215 -14.63 16.68 14.67
CA ASP A 215 -14.47 18.10 14.37
C ASP A 215 -12.99 18.53 14.43
N PHE A 216 -12.29 18.17 15.51
CA PHE A 216 -10.87 18.49 15.69
C PHE A 216 -9.98 17.87 14.60
N ILE A 217 -10.23 16.60 14.27
CA ILE A 217 -9.44 15.89 13.27
C ILE A 217 -9.72 16.42 11.86
N SER A 218 -10.97 16.67 11.49
CA SER A 218 -11.34 17.25 10.20
C SER A 218 -10.65 18.59 9.97
N GLU A 219 -10.74 19.51 10.93
CA GLU A 219 -10.11 20.83 10.82
C GLU A 219 -8.59 20.71 10.69
N SER A 220 -7.97 19.85 11.51
CA SER A 220 -6.53 19.59 11.46
C SER A 220 -6.07 19.01 10.11
N ILE A 221 -6.83 18.05 9.57
CA ILE A 221 -6.54 17.41 8.28
C ILE A 221 -6.67 18.41 7.14
N ILE A 222 -7.74 19.22 7.11
CA ILE A 222 -7.94 20.23 6.06
C ILE A 222 -6.79 21.24 6.07
N ARG A 223 -6.46 21.78 7.23
CA ARG A 223 -5.36 22.74 7.37
C ARG A 223 -4.02 22.16 6.92
N ALA A 224 -3.71 20.93 7.30
CA ALA A 224 -2.48 20.25 6.88
C ALA A 224 -2.46 19.97 5.37
N ALA A 225 -3.60 19.57 4.79
CA ALA A 225 -3.73 19.32 3.36
C ALA A 225 -3.55 20.60 2.53
N GLU A 226 -4.12 21.73 2.98
CA GLU A 226 -3.95 23.04 2.34
C GLU A 226 -2.48 23.50 2.37
N GLN A 227 -1.78 23.33 3.49
CA GLN A 227 -0.35 23.62 3.59
C GLN A 227 0.50 22.72 2.69
N ALA A 228 0.19 21.42 2.63
CA ALA A 228 0.90 20.48 1.78
C ALA A 228 0.70 20.78 0.28
N ARG A 229 -0.46 21.31 -0.10
CA ARG A 229 -0.76 21.72 -1.48
C ARG A 229 0.20 22.80 -1.98
N GLU A 230 0.60 23.75 -1.14
CA GLU A 230 1.57 24.78 -1.50
C GLU A 230 2.96 24.19 -1.79
N VAL A 231 3.35 23.14 -1.05
CA VAL A 231 4.61 22.42 -1.20
C VAL A 231 4.61 21.48 -2.42
N LEU A 232 3.49 20.81 -2.70
CA LEU A 232 3.38 19.87 -3.82
C LEU A 232 3.30 20.55 -5.20
N HIS A 233 2.83 21.80 -5.25
CA HIS A 233 2.81 22.60 -6.49
C HIS A 233 4.07 23.44 -6.72
N THR A 234 5.02 23.45 -5.77
CA THR A 234 6.36 24.00 -6.03
C THR A 234 7.15 22.97 -6.84
N ARG A 235 7.24 23.17 -8.16
CA ARG A 235 8.00 22.28 -9.06
C ARG A 235 9.43 22.08 -8.53
N PRO A 236 9.99 20.86 -8.57
CA PRO A 236 11.43 20.69 -8.51
C PRO A 236 12.00 21.46 -9.72
N GLY A 237 12.81 22.47 -9.43
CA GLY A 237 13.46 23.26 -10.48
C GLY A 237 14.13 22.32 -11.46
N THR A 238 13.76 22.42 -12.73
CA THR A 238 14.55 21.87 -13.82
C THR A 238 15.96 22.37 -13.64
N THR A 239 16.87 21.51 -13.20
CA THR A 239 18.30 21.73 -13.34
C THR A 239 18.56 21.76 -14.84
N SER A 240 18.49 22.96 -15.41
CA SER A 240 19.07 23.25 -16.71
C SER A 240 20.55 22.92 -16.60
N ASN A 241 20.90 21.72 -17.06
CA ASN A 241 22.27 21.38 -17.41
C ASN A 241 22.64 22.23 -18.63
N ASP A 242 22.94 23.50 -18.39
CA ASP A 242 23.67 24.33 -19.34
C ASP A 242 25.16 24.06 -19.09
N THR A 243 25.59 22.86 -19.46
CA THR A 243 27.02 22.54 -19.52
C THR A 243 27.47 22.90 -20.93
N ALA A 244 28.06 24.10 -21.02
CA ALA A 244 28.62 24.70 -22.21
C ALA A 244 29.36 23.69 -23.10
N GLN A 245 28.93 23.65 -24.36
CA GLN A 245 29.64 22.96 -25.44
C GLN A 245 30.88 23.79 -25.83
N PRO A 246 32.09 23.22 -25.87
CA PRO A 246 33.26 23.95 -26.34
C PRO A 246 33.22 24.02 -27.87
N GLY A 247 33.11 25.23 -28.43
CA GLY A 247 33.21 25.45 -29.88
C GLY A 247 34.65 25.25 -30.38
N PRO A 248 34.88 24.65 -31.56
CA PRO A 248 36.21 24.50 -32.11
C PRO A 248 36.68 25.77 -32.85
N SER A 249 37.94 26.15 -32.58
CA SER A 249 38.94 26.81 -33.44
C SER A 249 38.55 27.96 -34.37
N SER A 250 39.25 29.11 -34.24
CA SER A 250 39.96 29.76 -35.36
C SER A 250 40.74 31.03 -34.96
N ARG A 251 42.08 30.91 -34.88
CA ARG A 251 43.12 31.65 -35.62
C ARG A 251 44.47 31.59 -34.89
#